data_AF-A0A813IGZ7-F1
#
_entry.id   AF-A0A813IGZ7-F1
#
_cell.length_a   1.000
_cell.length_b   1.000
_cell.length_c   1.000
_cell.angle_alpha   90.00
_cell.angle_beta   90.00
_cell.angle_gamma   90.00
#
_symmetry.space_group_name_H-M   'P 1'
#
loop_
_entity.id
_entity.type
_entity.pdbx_description
1 polymer ?
#
loop_
_entity_poly.entity_id
_entity_poly.type
_entity_poly.pdbx_seq_one_letter_code
_entity_poly.pdbx_strand_id
1 'polypeptide(L)'
;VKEPEIALALLPGLQESPLWQDAFSSGTRCTENLSELEWYLALCHRYTLWAEAHSKAETRRLAGAPRLVHYGPAVRAQSHPESLEAADKAGRDLNSARNALLDWARPRLARDRPLLLPLPQTQTVLSDTHWEGLRRAVACRVLLLLLDSFEGQQDFEGAMQDLVVAVAQSPWLLSLLQPQHARAFLRRLALMPTHFPTTGQSSALLDG
;
A
#
# COMPACT_ATOMS: atom_id res chain seq x y z
N VAL A 1 -10.80 -12.01 10.96
CA VAL A 1 -11.66 -11.21 10.05
C VAL A 1 -11.30 -11.60 8.63
N LYS A 2 -12.17 -12.32 7.92
CA LYS A 2 -11.87 -12.76 6.54
C LYS A 2 -11.94 -11.60 5.55
N GLU A 3 -12.71 -10.56 5.86
CA GLU A 3 -13.01 -9.45 4.96
C GLU A 3 -12.90 -8.10 5.72
N PRO A 4 -11.79 -7.36 5.59
CA PRO A 4 -11.62 -6.06 6.25
C PRO A 4 -12.65 -5.03 5.76
N GLU A 5 -13.22 -5.23 4.57
CA GLU A 5 -14.28 -4.41 3.97
C GLU A 5 -15.56 -4.43 4.81
N ILE A 6 -15.96 -5.61 5.29
CA ILE A 6 -17.12 -5.72 6.20
C ILE A 6 -16.85 -4.96 7.49
N ALA A 7 -15.66 -5.14 8.08
CA ALA A 7 -15.31 -4.45 9.32
C ALA A 7 -15.25 -2.92 9.14
N LEU A 8 -14.77 -2.45 7.99
CA LEU A 8 -14.75 -1.04 7.62
C LEU A 8 -16.17 -0.49 7.45
N ALA A 9 -17.07 -1.23 6.80
CA ALA A 9 -18.46 -0.81 6.62
C ALA A 9 -19.22 -0.70 7.96
N LEU A 10 -18.84 -1.49 8.96
CA LEU A 10 -19.42 -1.45 10.30
C LEU A 10 -18.80 -0.36 11.19
N LEU A 11 -17.61 0.16 10.85
CA LEU A 11 -16.87 1.09 11.69
C LEU A 11 -17.65 2.38 12.01
N PRO A 12 -18.34 3.04 11.06
CA PRO A 12 -19.14 4.23 11.38
C PRO A 12 -20.23 3.94 12.42
N GLY A 13 -20.97 2.83 12.26
CA GLY A 13 -22.00 2.43 13.22
C GLY A 13 -21.43 2.08 14.60
N LEU A 14 -20.22 1.52 14.64
CA LEU A 14 -19.51 1.30 15.91
C LEU A 14 -19.08 2.62 16.53
N GLN A 15 -18.55 3.56 15.76
CA GLN A 15 -18.12 4.89 16.24
C GLN A 15 -19.28 5.73 16.79
N GLU A 16 -20.48 5.56 16.24
CA GLU A 16 -21.72 6.18 16.73
C GLU A 16 -22.29 5.50 17.98
N SER A 17 -21.83 4.30 18.31
CA SER A 17 -22.36 3.56 19.46
C SER A 17 -21.96 4.20 20.79
N PRO A 18 -22.84 4.21 21.82
CA PRO A 18 -22.51 4.74 23.15
C PRO A 18 -21.28 4.07 23.75
N LEU A 19 -21.12 2.75 23.56
CA LEU A 19 -19.97 2.01 24.08
C LEU A 19 -18.64 2.51 23.50
N TRP A 20 -18.61 2.88 22.22
CA TRP A 20 -17.42 3.44 21.60
C TRP A 20 -17.15 4.84 22.13
N GLN A 21 -18.17 5.71 22.17
CA GLN A 21 -18.02 7.07 22.70
C GLN A 21 -17.57 7.07 24.17
N ASP A 22 -18.13 6.18 24.99
CA ASP A 22 -17.74 6.01 26.39
C ASP A 22 -16.29 5.51 26.51
N ALA A 23 -15.88 4.56 25.67
CA ALA A 23 -14.50 4.09 25.65
C ALA A 23 -13.52 5.24 25.39
N PHE A 24 -13.80 6.07 24.37
CA PHE A 24 -12.96 7.21 24.00
C PHE A 24 -13.05 8.40 24.98
N SER A 25 -14.20 8.64 25.60
CA SER A 25 -14.40 9.74 26.55
C SER A 25 -13.84 9.44 27.94
N SER A 26 -13.82 8.17 28.33
CA SER A 26 -13.31 7.74 29.65
C SER A 26 -11.78 7.80 29.78
N GLY A 27 -11.06 8.05 28.68
CA GLY A 27 -9.59 8.02 28.66
C GLY A 27 -9.03 6.65 29.05
N THR A 28 -9.84 5.59 28.95
CA THR A 28 -9.40 4.24 29.31
C THR A 28 -8.32 3.77 28.34
N ARG A 29 -7.38 2.96 28.84
CA ARG A 29 -6.30 2.41 28.01
C ARG A 29 -6.84 1.59 26.83
N CYS A 30 -8.05 1.02 26.96
CA CYS A 30 -8.73 0.28 25.88
C CYS A 30 -8.84 1.08 24.56
N THR A 31 -8.86 2.41 24.62
CA THR A 31 -8.86 3.31 23.45
C THR A 31 -7.67 3.12 22.53
N GLU A 32 -6.50 2.72 23.06
CA GLU A 32 -5.31 2.52 22.25
C GLU A 32 -5.54 1.39 21.26
N ASN A 33 -6.03 0.23 21.69
CA ASN A 33 -6.31 -0.89 20.78
C ASN A 33 -7.40 -0.56 19.76
N LEU A 34 -8.40 0.25 20.14
CA LEU A 34 -9.42 0.74 19.21
C LEU A 34 -8.82 1.69 18.17
N SER A 35 -7.92 2.59 18.57
CA SER A 35 -7.22 3.50 17.67
C SER A 35 -6.30 2.75 16.69
N GLU A 36 -5.70 1.66 17.14
CA GLU A 36 -4.85 0.79 16.34
C GLU A 36 -5.66 -0.02 15.31
N LEU A 37 -6.86 -0.47 15.71
CA LEU A 37 -7.81 -1.09 14.80
C LEU A 37 -8.33 -0.09 13.76
N GLU A 38 -8.71 1.12 14.20
CA GLU A 38 -9.15 2.20 13.32
C GLU A 38 -8.07 2.56 12.30
N TRP A 39 -6.81 2.68 12.74
CA TRP A 39 -5.68 2.90 11.84
C TRP A 39 -5.57 1.77 10.79
N TYR A 40 -5.66 0.51 11.20
CA TYR A 40 -5.56 -0.61 10.26
C TYR A 40 -6.71 -0.60 9.24
N LEU A 41 -7.95 -0.34 9.68
CA LEU A 41 -9.11 -0.25 8.79
C LEU A 41 -8.98 0.94 7.83
N ALA A 42 -8.49 2.09 8.31
CA ALA A 42 -8.22 3.25 7.48
C ALA A 42 -7.13 2.97 6.43
N LEU A 43 -6.08 2.20 6.77
CA LEU A 43 -5.08 1.77 5.80
C LEU A 43 -5.72 0.93 4.69
N CYS A 44 -6.54 -0.06 5.06
CA CYS A 44 -7.27 -0.89 4.10
C CYS A 44 -8.14 -0.04 3.17
N HIS A 45 -8.88 0.92 3.72
CA HIS A 45 -9.73 1.81 2.92
C HIS A 45 -8.91 2.64 1.92
N ARG A 46 -7.83 3.28 2.39
CA ARG A 46 -6.95 4.10 1.55
C ARG A 46 -6.32 3.27 0.44
N TYR A 47 -5.91 2.04 0.74
CA TYR A 47 -5.42 1.11 -0.27
C TYR A 47 -6.49 0.79 -1.32
N THR A 48 -7.74 0.51 -0.93
CA THR A 48 -8.83 0.25 -1.88
C THR A 48 -9.05 1.44 -2.81
N LEU A 49 -9.07 2.67 -2.27
CA LEU A 49 -9.19 3.88 -3.07
C LEU A 49 -8.03 4.04 -4.07
N TRP A 50 -6.81 3.78 -3.63
CA TRP A 50 -5.64 3.77 -4.50
C TRP A 50 -5.77 2.69 -5.59
N ALA A 51 -6.16 1.47 -5.24
CA ALA A 51 -6.27 0.34 -6.17
C ALA A 51 -7.35 0.59 -7.24
N GLU A 52 -8.48 1.20 -6.87
CA GLU A 52 -9.51 1.63 -7.81
C GLU A 52 -9.02 2.72 -8.75
N ALA A 53 -8.32 3.74 -8.23
CA ALA A 53 -7.75 4.81 -9.03
C ALA A 53 -6.71 4.25 -10.03
N HIS A 54 -5.86 3.34 -9.55
CA HIS A 54 -4.89 2.62 -10.36
C HIS A 54 -5.56 1.82 -11.49
N SER A 55 -6.56 1.00 -11.16
CA SER A 55 -7.30 0.21 -12.15
C SER A 55 -7.98 1.08 -13.21
N LYS A 56 -8.59 2.21 -12.80
CA LYS A 56 -9.19 3.19 -13.73
C LYS A 56 -8.14 3.82 -14.65
N ALA A 57 -6.99 4.20 -14.12
CA ALA A 57 -5.91 4.79 -14.91
C ALA A 57 -5.31 3.78 -15.90
N GLU A 58 -5.11 2.54 -15.47
CA GLU A 58 -4.61 1.47 -16.33
C GLU A 58 -5.59 1.14 -17.46
N THR A 59 -6.89 1.11 -17.17
CA THR A 59 -7.93 0.93 -18.20
C THR A 59 -7.87 2.06 -19.25
N ARG A 60 -7.67 3.30 -18.82
CA ARG A 60 -7.51 4.44 -19.75
C ARG A 60 -6.23 4.32 -20.57
N ARG A 61 -5.12 3.90 -19.95
CA ARG A 61 -3.84 3.67 -20.62
C ARG A 61 -3.99 2.62 -21.73
N LEU A 62 -4.64 1.49 -21.43
CA LEU A 62 -4.88 0.42 -22.39
C LEU A 62 -5.89 0.82 -23.48
N ALA A 63 -6.88 1.66 -23.17
CA ALA A 63 -7.82 2.18 -24.16
C ALA A 63 -7.18 3.20 -25.11
N GLY A 64 -6.25 4.04 -24.62
CA GLY A 64 -5.52 5.03 -25.40
C GLY A 64 -4.27 4.50 -26.10
N ALA A 65 -3.79 3.31 -25.73
CA ALA A 65 -2.66 2.68 -26.38
C ALA A 65 -2.95 2.46 -27.88
N PRO A 66 -2.02 2.84 -28.79
CA PRO A 66 -2.18 2.61 -30.21
C PRO A 66 -2.44 1.12 -30.45
N ARG A 67 -3.66 0.76 -30.87
CA ARG A 67 -3.94 -0.60 -31.27
C ARG A 67 -3.13 -0.86 -32.55
N LEU A 68 -2.28 -1.88 -32.53
CA LEU A 68 -1.64 -2.38 -33.75
C LEU A 68 -2.73 -2.99 -34.64
N VAL A 69 -3.38 -2.16 -35.46
CA VAL A 69 -4.46 -2.60 -36.35
C VAL A 69 -3.90 -3.36 -37.56
N HIS A 70 -2.62 -3.16 -37.92
CA HIS A 70 -1.96 -3.90 -38.97
C HIS A 70 -0.47 -4.17 -38.69
N TYR A 71 -0.04 -5.42 -38.90
CA TYR A 71 1.36 -5.79 -39.06
C TYR A 71 1.77 -5.51 -40.51
N GLY A 72 2.34 -4.32 -40.78
CA GLY A 72 2.86 -3.95 -42.08
C GLY A 72 4.04 -2.98 -41.95
N PRO A 73 4.95 -2.88 -42.95
CA PRO A 73 6.24 -2.18 -42.85
C PRO A 73 6.15 -0.65 -42.76
N ALA A 74 4.96 -0.07 -42.59
CA ALA A 74 4.76 1.38 -42.47
C ALA A 74 3.79 1.72 -41.33
N VAL A 75 4.03 1.19 -40.12
CA VAL A 75 3.31 1.66 -38.93
C VAL A 75 3.91 3.01 -38.52
N ARG A 76 3.36 4.12 -39.03
CA ARG A 76 3.52 5.42 -38.38
C ARG A 76 2.56 5.46 -37.19
N ALA A 77 3.10 5.34 -35.98
CA ALA A 77 2.35 5.61 -34.77
C ALA A 77 1.95 7.10 -34.78
N GLN A 78 0.70 7.39 -35.14
CA GLN A 78 0.12 8.72 -34.92
C GLN A 78 -0.32 8.77 -33.45
N SER A 79 0.62 9.04 -32.54
CA SER A 79 0.27 9.39 -31.16
C SER A 79 -0.19 10.84 -31.13
N HIS A 80 -1.47 11.07 -30.82
CA HIS A 80 -1.97 12.42 -30.55
C HIS A 80 -1.24 12.99 -29.31
N PRO A 81 -0.66 14.19 -29.39
CA PRO A 81 0.10 14.78 -28.29
C PRO A 81 -0.74 14.92 -26.99
N GLU A 82 -2.04 15.15 -27.12
CA GLU A 82 -2.98 15.22 -25.97
C GLU A 82 -3.08 13.89 -25.20
N SER A 83 -2.88 12.75 -25.86
CA SER A 83 -2.93 11.42 -25.21
C SER A 83 -1.69 11.17 -24.34
N LEU A 84 -0.53 11.65 -24.78
CA LEU A 84 0.74 11.53 -24.05
C LEU A 84 0.71 12.36 -22.75
N GLU A 85 0.28 13.61 -22.82
CA GLU A 85 0.19 14.48 -21.64
C GLU A 85 -0.80 13.94 -20.59
N ALA A 86 -1.93 13.38 -21.04
CA ALA A 86 -2.91 12.77 -20.16
C ALA A 86 -2.38 11.49 -19.47
N ALA A 87 -1.62 10.66 -20.19
CA ALA A 87 -0.99 9.47 -19.63
C ALA A 87 0.10 9.85 -18.60
N ASP A 88 0.94 10.83 -18.91
CA ASP A 88 1.98 11.32 -18.01
C ASP A 88 1.38 11.93 -16.74
N LYS A 89 0.30 12.70 -16.87
CA LYS A 89 -0.42 13.25 -15.72
C LYS A 89 -1.00 12.13 -14.85
N ALA A 90 -1.64 11.13 -15.46
CA ALA A 90 -2.18 9.99 -14.72
C ALA A 90 -1.08 9.22 -13.97
N GLY A 91 0.09 9.01 -14.58
CA GLY A 91 1.23 8.39 -13.90
C GLY A 91 1.71 9.19 -12.68
N ARG A 92 1.81 10.52 -12.80
CA ARG A 92 2.18 11.40 -11.67
C ARG A 92 1.14 11.35 -10.55
N ASP A 93 -0.15 11.41 -10.89
CA ASP A 93 -1.23 11.38 -9.91
C ASP A 93 -1.24 10.04 -9.13
N LEU A 94 -0.98 8.92 -9.81
CA LEU A 94 -0.89 7.60 -9.17
C LEU A 94 0.33 7.47 -8.26
N ASN A 95 1.49 7.95 -8.70
CA ASN A 95 2.70 7.98 -7.87
C ASN A 95 2.48 8.85 -6.62
N SER A 96 1.83 10.00 -6.78
CA SER A 96 1.46 10.87 -5.65
C SER A 96 0.51 10.16 -4.69
N ALA A 97 -0.50 9.45 -5.19
CA ALA A 97 -1.46 8.72 -4.35
C ALA A 97 -0.81 7.57 -3.59
N ARG A 98 0.09 6.82 -4.24
CA ARG A 98 0.90 5.77 -3.61
C ARG A 98 1.79 6.33 -2.51
N ASN A 99 2.53 7.40 -2.81
CA ASN A 99 3.42 8.02 -1.82
C ASN A 99 2.62 8.56 -0.63
N ALA A 100 1.45 9.16 -0.87
CA ALA A 100 0.54 9.59 0.20
C ALA A 100 0.07 8.41 1.09
N LEU A 101 -0.16 7.22 0.52
CA LEU A 101 -0.49 6.01 1.29
C LEU A 101 0.66 5.61 2.21
N LEU A 102 1.89 5.58 1.69
CA LEU A 102 3.06 5.23 2.49
C LEU A 102 3.40 6.29 3.54
N ASP A 103 3.35 7.57 3.18
CA ASP A 103 3.60 8.70 4.08
C ASP A 103 2.62 8.69 5.25
N TRP A 104 1.35 8.33 4.99
CA TRP A 104 0.35 8.17 6.04
C TRP A 104 0.65 6.96 6.95
N ALA A 105 1.18 5.87 6.40
CA ALA A 105 1.52 4.67 7.17
C ALA A 105 2.81 4.82 7.99
N ARG A 106 3.78 5.60 7.50
CA ARG A 106 5.15 5.70 8.03
C ARG A 106 5.22 6.09 9.51
N PRO A 107 4.50 7.11 10.02
CA PRO A 107 4.51 7.45 11.44
C PRO A 107 4.09 6.29 12.35
N ARG A 108 3.18 5.44 11.88
CA ARG A 108 2.74 4.27 12.66
C ARG A 108 3.74 3.13 12.57
N LEU A 109 4.28 2.86 11.38
CA LEU A 109 5.31 1.83 11.19
C LEU A 109 6.51 2.08 12.10
N ALA A 110 6.92 3.34 12.26
CA ALA A 110 8.06 3.76 13.07
C ALA A 110 7.86 3.64 14.59
N ARG A 111 6.64 3.40 15.10
CA ARG A 111 6.42 3.19 16.54
C ARG A 111 6.98 1.84 16.96
N ASP A 112 7.63 1.74 18.11
CA ASP A 112 8.15 0.45 18.62
C ASP A 112 7.07 -0.56 19.00
N ARG A 113 5.86 -0.07 19.30
CA ARG A 113 4.79 -0.91 19.82
C ARG A 113 4.10 -1.73 18.71
N PRO A 114 3.96 -3.05 18.88
CA PRO A 114 3.17 -3.88 17.98
C PRO A 114 1.72 -3.47 17.89
N LEU A 115 1.19 -3.51 16.67
CA LEU A 115 -0.22 -3.27 16.40
C LEU A 115 -1.08 -4.25 17.19
N LEU A 116 -2.15 -3.73 17.81
CA LEU A 116 -3.09 -4.52 18.62
C LEU A 116 -2.42 -5.30 19.77
N LEU A 117 -1.28 -4.83 20.30
CA LEU A 117 -0.68 -5.42 21.49
C LEU A 117 -1.66 -5.25 22.67
N PRO A 118 -2.15 -6.35 23.28
CA PRO A 118 -3.02 -6.28 24.44
C PRO A 118 -2.37 -5.47 25.55
N LEU A 119 -3.17 -4.61 26.19
CA LEU A 119 -2.67 -3.82 27.29
C LEU A 119 -2.58 -4.66 28.55
N PRO A 120 -1.55 -4.45 29.39
CA PRO A 120 -1.54 -5.06 30.71
C PRO A 120 -2.86 -4.77 31.42
N GLN A 121 -3.45 -5.81 32.02
CA GLN A 121 -4.71 -5.73 32.80
C GLN A 121 -5.99 -5.53 31.97
N THR A 122 -5.94 -5.56 30.64
CA THR A 122 -7.16 -5.68 29.83
C THR A 122 -7.59 -7.13 29.74
N GLN A 123 -8.82 -7.44 30.20
CA GLN A 123 -9.41 -8.75 29.98
C GLN A 123 -9.84 -8.84 28.52
N THR A 124 -9.17 -9.69 27.74
CA THR A 124 -9.57 -9.96 26.37
C THR A 124 -10.23 -11.32 26.29
N VAL A 125 -11.30 -11.43 25.50
CA VAL A 125 -12.01 -12.71 25.28
C VAL A 125 -11.16 -13.72 24.50
N LEU A 126 -10.21 -13.24 23.69
CA LEU A 126 -9.31 -14.08 22.92
C LEU A 126 -8.13 -14.57 23.78
N SER A 127 -7.70 -15.81 23.56
CA SER A 127 -6.45 -16.34 24.12
C SER A 127 -5.23 -15.65 23.52
N ASP A 128 -4.10 -15.71 24.23
CA ASP A 128 -2.82 -15.14 23.79
C ASP A 128 -2.39 -15.66 22.41
N THR A 129 -2.60 -16.95 22.16
CA THR A 129 -2.33 -17.60 20.87
C THR A 129 -3.16 -17.02 19.72
N HIS A 130 -4.45 -16.76 19.96
CA HIS A 130 -5.32 -16.14 18.97
C HIS A 130 -4.96 -14.67 18.73
N TRP A 131 -4.60 -13.93 19.78
CA TRP A 131 -4.12 -12.56 19.65
C TRP A 131 -2.83 -12.46 18.86
N GLU A 132 -1.87 -13.33 19.15
CA GLU A 132 -0.62 -13.37 18.40
C GLU A 132 -0.89 -13.73 16.93
N GLY A 133 -1.74 -14.73 16.66
CA GLY A 133 -2.17 -15.06 15.31
C GLY A 133 -2.78 -13.88 14.57
N LEU A 134 -3.68 -13.14 15.21
CA LEU A 134 -4.29 -11.93 14.66
C LEU A 134 -3.23 -10.85 14.35
N ARG A 135 -2.34 -10.54 15.30
CA ARG A 135 -1.29 -9.54 15.12
C ARG A 135 -0.36 -9.89 13.96
N ARG A 136 0.05 -11.16 13.84
CA ARG A 136 0.87 -11.64 12.73
C ARG A 136 0.13 -11.53 11.38
N ALA A 137 -1.15 -11.89 11.34
CA ALA A 137 -1.97 -11.77 10.14
C ALA A 137 -2.11 -10.30 9.70
N VAL A 138 -2.34 -9.39 10.65
CA VAL A 138 -2.45 -7.95 10.38
C VAL A 138 -1.11 -7.38 9.92
N ALA A 139 -0.01 -7.68 10.61
CA ALA A 139 1.35 -7.30 10.22
C ALA A 139 1.66 -7.72 8.77
N CYS A 140 1.40 -8.99 8.44
CA CYS A 140 1.57 -9.51 7.09
C CYS A 140 0.68 -8.75 6.08
N ARG A 141 -0.59 -8.51 6.41
CA ARG A 141 -1.51 -7.79 5.52
C ARG A 141 -1.07 -6.36 5.27
N VAL A 142 -0.64 -5.61 6.30
CA VAL A 142 -0.08 -4.25 6.16
C VAL A 142 1.08 -4.25 5.17
N LEU A 143 2.03 -5.18 5.34
CA LEU A 143 3.20 -5.30 4.47
C LEU A 143 2.79 -5.55 3.01
N LEU A 144 1.85 -6.47 2.79
CA LEU A 144 1.40 -6.82 1.44
C LEU A 144 0.60 -5.69 0.78
N LEU A 145 -0.28 -4.99 1.49
CA LEU A 145 -1.02 -3.85 0.93
C LEU A 145 -0.08 -2.73 0.47
N LEU A 146 0.95 -2.44 1.28
CA LEU A 146 1.95 -1.45 0.90
C LEU A 146 2.77 -1.93 -0.30
N LEU A 147 3.23 -3.19 -0.30
CA LEU A 147 3.97 -3.76 -1.43
C LEU A 147 3.16 -3.76 -2.74
N ASP A 148 1.90 -4.16 -2.68
CA ASP A 148 0.98 -4.18 -3.82
C ASP A 148 0.89 -2.79 -4.48
N SER A 149 0.99 -1.72 -3.67
CA SER A 149 0.96 -0.34 -4.18
C SER A 149 2.18 0.05 -5.03
N PHE A 150 3.34 -0.53 -4.75
CA PHE A 150 4.54 -0.37 -5.56
C PHE A 150 4.54 -1.31 -6.77
N GLU A 151 4.05 -2.55 -6.59
CA GLU A 151 3.94 -3.51 -7.69
C GLU A 151 3.01 -3.02 -8.80
N GLY A 152 1.87 -2.42 -8.45
CA GLY A 152 0.94 -1.85 -9.43
C GLY A 152 1.62 -0.84 -10.34
N GLN A 153 2.54 -0.04 -9.80
CA GLN A 153 3.31 0.96 -10.57
C GLN A 153 4.61 0.42 -11.16
N GLN A 154 4.95 -0.85 -10.92
CA GLN A 154 6.23 -1.44 -11.30
C GLN A 154 7.44 -0.63 -10.78
N ASP A 155 7.30 -0.01 -9.60
CA ASP A 155 8.32 0.86 -9.02
C ASP A 155 9.18 0.10 -8.01
N PHE A 156 10.14 -0.67 -8.54
CA PHE A 156 11.10 -1.41 -7.73
C PHE A 156 12.00 -0.47 -6.89
N GLU A 157 12.46 0.63 -7.47
CA GLU A 157 13.39 1.53 -6.80
C GLU A 157 12.73 2.21 -5.60
N GLY A 158 11.52 2.74 -5.77
CA GLY A 158 10.72 3.27 -4.67
C GLY A 158 10.39 2.20 -3.61
N ALA A 159 10.11 0.96 -4.04
CA ALA A 159 9.88 -0.13 -3.07
C ALA A 159 11.13 -0.39 -2.21
N MET A 160 12.33 -0.38 -2.81
CA MET A 160 13.58 -0.60 -2.10
C MET A 160 14.00 0.59 -1.23
N GLN A 161 13.82 1.82 -1.71
CA GLN A 161 14.26 3.03 -1.02
C GLN A 161 13.27 3.50 0.05
N ASP A 162 11.97 3.34 -0.19
CA ASP A 162 10.94 3.84 0.73
C ASP A 162 10.32 2.73 1.56
N LEU A 163 9.77 1.68 0.92
CA LEU A 163 9.04 0.65 1.63
C LEU A 163 9.96 -0.24 2.48
N VAL A 164 11.04 -0.77 1.90
CA VAL A 164 11.99 -1.62 2.63
C VAL A 164 12.62 -0.84 3.78
N VAL A 165 12.97 0.43 3.59
CA VAL A 165 13.49 1.28 4.67
C VAL A 165 12.46 1.47 5.77
N ALA A 166 11.21 1.78 5.44
CA ALA A 166 10.14 1.92 6.43
C ALA A 166 9.88 0.62 7.22
N VAL A 167 9.97 -0.53 6.54
CA VAL A 167 9.84 -1.87 7.16
C VAL A 167 11.03 -2.18 8.06
N ALA A 168 12.25 -1.86 7.62
CA ALA A 168 13.47 -2.05 8.41
C ALA A 168 13.48 -1.18 9.68
N GLN A 169 12.86 -0.01 9.60
CA GLN A 169 12.67 0.91 10.74
C GLN A 169 11.46 0.55 11.61
N SER A 170 10.82 -0.60 11.40
CA SER A 170 9.63 -1.03 12.13
C SER A 170 9.91 -2.27 13.00
N PRO A 171 10.40 -2.12 14.25
CA PRO A 171 10.80 -3.25 15.08
C PRO A 171 9.66 -4.24 15.35
N TRP A 172 8.45 -3.73 15.52
CA TRP A 172 7.28 -4.58 15.76
C TRP A 172 6.87 -5.37 14.53
N LEU A 173 7.00 -4.80 13.34
CA LEU A 173 6.65 -5.50 12.10
C LEU A 173 7.63 -6.65 11.90
N LEU A 174 8.93 -6.39 12.07
CA LEU A 174 9.99 -7.40 11.96
C LEU A 174 9.84 -8.53 12.99
N SER A 175 9.46 -8.20 14.23
CA SER A 175 9.26 -9.21 15.28
C SER A 175 7.99 -10.07 15.09
N LEU A 176 6.96 -9.56 14.41
CA LEU A 176 5.74 -10.31 14.11
C LEU A 176 5.80 -11.09 12.79
N LEU A 177 6.65 -10.68 11.85
CA LEU A 177 6.77 -11.36 10.57
C LEU A 177 7.42 -12.73 10.73
N GLN A 178 6.68 -13.77 10.36
CA GLN A 178 7.23 -15.11 10.24
C GLN A 178 8.22 -15.17 9.06
N PRO A 179 9.24 -16.05 9.10
CA PRO A 179 10.22 -16.18 8.02
C PRO A 179 9.58 -16.41 6.64
N GLN A 180 8.45 -17.11 6.58
CA GLN A 180 7.70 -17.32 5.34
C GLN A 180 7.11 -16.02 4.76
N HIS A 181 6.62 -15.11 5.60
CA HIS A 181 6.09 -13.82 5.17
C HIS A 181 7.21 -12.91 4.66
N ALA A 182 8.33 -12.85 5.38
CA ALA A 182 9.51 -12.11 4.95
C ALA A 182 10.06 -12.64 3.61
N ARG A 183 10.16 -13.97 3.45
CA ARG A 183 10.56 -14.57 2.17
C ARG A 183 9.59 -14.27 1.05
N ALA A 184 8.28 -14.33 1.30
CA ALA A 184 7.28 -14.00 0.29
C ALA A 184 7.41 -12.53 -0.16
N PHE A 185 7.56 -11.61 0.79
CA PHE A 185 7.81 -10.19 0.52
C PHE A 185 9.08 -9.97 -0.31
N LEU A 186 10.21 -10.54 0.10
CA LEU A 186 11.49 -10.40 -0.62
C LEU A 186 11.44 -11.03 -2.01
N ARG A 187 10.78 -12.18 -2.16
CA ARG A 187 10.58 -12.81 -3.47
C ARG A 187 9.76 -11.93 -4.41
N ARG A 188 8.68 -11.34 -3.90
CA ARG A 188 7.82 -10.44 -4.67
C ARG A 188 8.58 -9.18 -5.11
N LEU A 189 9.33 -8.56 -4.18
CA LEU A 189 10.23 -7.44 -4.51
C LEU A 189 11.23 -7.81 -5.61
N ALA A 190 11.87 -8.98 -5.51
CA ALA A 190 12.85 -9.43 -6.49
C ALA A 190 12.26 -9.73 -7.89
N LEU A 191 10.94 -9.92 -7.98
CA LEU A 191 10.22 -10.15 -9.24
C LEU A 191 9.70 -8.85 -9.87
N MET A 192 9.80 -7.71 -9.19
CA MET A 192 9.41 -6.43 -9.77
C MET A 192 10.34 -6.08 -10.93
N PRO A 193 9.81 -5.60 -12.08
CA PRO A 193 10.63 -5.14 -13.18
C PRO A 193 11.56 -4.01 -12.75
N THR A 194 12.85 -4.15 -13.05
CA THR A 194 13.81 -3.05 -12.94
C THR A 194 13.76 -2.27 -14.25
N HIS A 195 12.94 -1.22 -14.27
CA HIS A 195 13.04 -0.23 -15.34
C HIS A 195 14.31 0.57 -15.07
N PHE A 196 15.44 0.08 -15.58
CA PHE A 196 16.59 0.94 -15.74
C PHE A 196 16.17 1.98 -16.78
N PRO A 197 16.04 3.27 -16.42
CA PRO A 197 15.90 4.28 -17.45
C PRO A 197 17.13 4.07 -18.32
N THR A 198 16.91 3.62 -19.55
CA THR A 198 17.94 3.68 -20.58
C THR A 198 18.16 5.16 -20.74
N THR A 199 19.08 5.70 -19.94
CA THR A 199 19.61 7.04 -20.06
C THR A 199 19.99 7.14 -21.51
N GLY A 200 19.11 7.78 -22.28
CA GLY A 200 19.32 8.05 -23.68
C GLY A 200 20.62 8.81 -23.69
N GLN A 201 21.67 8.09 -24.10
CA GLN A 201 22.92 8.67 -24.50
C GLN A 201 22.54 9.85 -25.36
N SER A 202 22.86 11.02 -24.84
CA SER A 202 22.84 12.28 -25.53
C SER A 202 23.69 12.10 -26.77
N SER A 203 23.06 11.68 -27.87
CA SER A 203 23.64 11.71 -29.21
C SER A 203 23.61 13.16 -29.71
N ALA A 204 24.22 14.04 -28.91
CA ALA A 204 24.48 15.44 -29.20
C ALA A 204 25.99 15.62 -29.27
N LEU A 205 26.66 14.79 -30.06
CA LEU A 205 28.08 14.90 -30.41
C LEU A 205 28.25 14.14 -31.73
N LEU A 206 27.97 14.81 -32.85
CA LEU A 206 28.50 14.58 -34.21
C LEU A 206 27.61 15.33 -35.21
N ASP A 207 27.69 16.66 -35.18
CA ASP A 207 27.46 17.50 -36.36
C ASP A 207 28.37 18.73 -36.18
N GLY A 208 29.62 18.55 -36.59
CA GLY A 208 30.68 19.55 -36.65
C GLY A 208 31.62 19.19 -37.78
#